data_AF-A0A4Q5NKX8-F1
#
_entry.id   AF-A0A4Q5NKX8-F1
#
_cell.length_a   1.000
_cell.length_b   1.000
_cell.length_c   1.000
_cell.angle_alpha   90.00
_cell.angle_beta   90.00
_cell.angle_gamma   90.00
#
_symmetry.space_group_name_H-M   'P 1'
#
loop_
_entity.id
_entity.type
_entity.pdbx_description
1 polymer ?
#
loop_
_entity_poly.entity_id
_entity_poly.type
_entity_poly.pdbx_seq_one_letter_code
_entity_poly.pdbx_strand_id
1 'polypeptide(L)'
;MPVTVRMFCNIATVKDYEWHCDNPKVLDLLNATLEPDGPSGADPDPDYSAAEEAIRFYGHGQIIEHVVIQSSEPTPGSSSQ
;
A
#
# COMPACT_ATOMS: atom_id res chain seq x y z
N MET A 1 -1.25 5.52 1.99
CA MET A 1 0.01 5.34 2.74
C MET A 1 0.68 4.08 2.20
N PRO A 2 2.03 3.99 2.12
CA PRO A 2 2.64 2.85 1.45
C PRO A 2 2.29 1.53 2.13
N VAL A 3 1.85 0.56 1.33
CA VAL A 3 1.52 -0.80 1.78
C VAL A 3 2.45 -1.78 1.10
N THR A 4 3.18 -2.55 1.89
CA THR A 4 4.10 -3.57 1.37
C THR A 4 3.46 -4.94 1.47
N VAL A 5 3.47 -5.65 0.34
CA VAL A 5 2.95 -7.00 0.19
C VAL A 5 4.04 -7.96 -0.26
N ARG A 6 3.89 -9.22 0.14
CA ARG A 6 4.64 -10.34 -0.41
C ARG A 6 3.75 -11.10 -1.38
N MET A 7 4.10 -11.07 -2.67
CA MET A 7 3.35 -11.66 -3.79
C MET A 7 4.32 -12.48 -4.66
N PHE A 8 3.96 -13.72 -5.02
CA PHE A 8 4.82 -14.59 -5.84
C PHE A 8 6.28 -14.72 -5.35
N CYS A 9 6.50 -14.75 -4.03
CA CYS A 9 7.83 -14.68 -3.39
C CYS A 9 8.64 -13.38 -3.61
N ASN A 10 8.05 -12.36 -4.23
CA ASN A 10 8.62 -11.03 -4.40
C ASN A 10 8.03 -10.07 -3.36
N ILE A 11 8.77 -9.00 -3.08
CA ILE A 11 8.28 -7.88 -2.28
C ILE A 11 7.81 -6.81 -3.25
N ALA A 12 6.59 -6.32 -3.04
CA ALA A 12 6.03 -5.21 -3.79
C ALA A 12 5.42 -4.20 -2.81
N THR A 13 5.48 -2.93 -3.16
CA THR A 13 4.93 -1.84 -2.35
C THR A 13 4.00 -1.03 -3.22
N VAL A 14 2.76 -0.81 -2.79
CA VAL A 14 1.86 0.17 -3.39
C VAL A 14 1.95 1.46 -2.61
N LYS A 15 2.12 2.58 -3.32
CA LYS A 15 2.20 3.91 -2.74
C LYS A 15 1.62 4.91 -3.72
N ASP A 16 0.80 5.83 -3.22
CA ASP A 16 0.18 6.87 -4.06
C ASP A 16 -0.61 6.24 -5.24
N TYR A 17 -1.22 5.07 -4.99
CA TYR A 17 -1.94 4.23 -5.95
C TYR A 17 -1.08 3.71 -7.12
N GLU A 18 0.23 3.57 -6.92
CA GLU A 18 1.16 3.00 -7.89
C GLU A 18 1.93 1.83 -7.27
N TRP A 19 2.06 0.72 -8.01
CA TRP A 19 2.88 -0.40 -7.55
C TRP A 19 4.36 -0.19 -7.85
N HIS A 20 5.20 -0.67 -6.93
CA HIS A 20 6.64 -0.73 -7.07
C HIS A 20 7.12 -2.15 -6.72
N CYS A 21 7.93 -2.75 -7.60
CA CYS A 21 8.52 -4.08 -7.38
C CYS A 21 9.80 -4.22 -8.23
N ASP A 22 10.84 -4.87 -7.70
CA ASP A 22 12.07 -5.18 -8.44
C ASP A 22 11.84 -6.12 -9.64
N ASN A 23 10.76 -6.91 -9.60
CA ASN A 23 10.44 -7.85 -10.67
C ASN A 23 9.43 -7.23 -11.64
N PRO A 24 9.84 -6.90 -12.89
CA PRO A 24 8.97 -6.20 -13.83
C PRO A 24 7.73 -7.01 -14.21
N LYS A 25 7.83 -8.35 -14.25
CA LYS A 25 6.66 -9.20 -14.54
C LYS A 25 5.63 -9.14 -13.43
N VAL A 26 6.08 -9.11 -12.17
CA VAL A 26 5.18 -8.98 -11.02
C VAL A 26 4.60 -7.57 -10.97
N LEU A 27 5.41 -6.55 -11.28
CA LEU A 27 4.95 -5.17 -11.39
C LEU A 27 3.84 -5.01 -12.43
N ASP A 28 4.00 -5.53 -13.64
CA ASP A 28 2.97 -5.50 -14.69
C ASP A 28 1.68 -6.19 -14.24
N LEU A 29 1.78 -7.34 -13.58
CA LEU A 29 0.63 -8.08 -13.04
C LEU A 29 -0.09 -7.28 -11.96
N LEU A 30 0.64 -6.64 -11.05
CA LEU A 30 0.06 -5.84 -9.97
C LEU A 30 -0.58 -4.56 -10.50
N ASN A 31 0.05 -3.87 -11.45
CA ASN A 31 -0.54 -2.70 -12.08
C ASN A 31 -1.83 -3.03 -12.86
N ALA A 32 -1.96 -4.25 -13.38
CA ALA A 32 -3.19 -4.70 -14.03
C ALA A 32 -4.40 -4.86 -13.07
N THR A 33 -4.18 -4.83 -11.75
CA THR A 33 -5.27 -4.86 -10.75
C THR A 33 -5.70 -3.48 -10.29
N LEU A 34 -5.05 -2.40 -10.73
CA LEU A 34 -5.46 -1.05 -10.39
C LEU A 34 -6.61 -0.60 -11.30
N GLU A 35 -7.54 0.19 -10.75
CA GLU A 35 -8.59 0.78 -11.56
C GLU A 35 -7.99 1.83 -12.51
N PRO A 36 -8.35 1.82 -13.81
CA PRO A 36 -7.79 2.73 -14.80
C PRO A 36 -8.17 4.20 -14.55
N ASP A 37 -9.30 4.43 -13.90
CA ASP A 37 -9.81 5.75 -13.51
C ASP A 37 -9.22 6.25 -12.17
N GLY A 38 -8.35 5.44 -11.53
CA GLY A 38 -7.74 5.73 -10.25
C GLY A 38 -8.58 5.27 -9.04
N PRO A 39 -8.14 5.57 -7.82
CA PRO A 39 -8.82 5.10 -6.62
C PRO A 39 -10.17 5.79 -6.42
N SER A 40 -11.13 5.04 -5.86
CA SER A 40 -12.39 5.63 -5.41
C SER A 40 -12.13 6.72 -4.36
N GLY A 41 -12.62 7.94 -4.61
CA GLY A 41 -12.49 9.06 -3.66
C GLY A 41 -13.26 8.87 -2.34
N ALA A 42 -14.06 7.81 -2.21
CA ALA A 42 -14.71 7.42 -0.96
C ALA A 42 -13.84 6.51 -0.08
N ASP A 43 -12.73 6.00 -0.62
CA ASP A 43 -11.81 5.13 0.10
C ASP A 43 -10.84 5.94 0.97
N PRO A 44 -10.86 5.75 2.31
CA PRO A 44 -9.93 6.43 3.20
C PRO A 44 -8.48 5.92 3.08
N ASP A 45 -8.24 4.72 2.56
CA ASP A 45 -6.88 4.15 2.40
C ASP A 45 -6.75 3.36 1.08
N PRO A 46 -6.70 4.07 -0.06
CA PRO A 46 -6.74 3.46 -1.39
C PRO A 46 -5.57 2.52 -1.68
N ASP A 47 -4.40 2.77 -1.09
CA ASP A 47 -3.24 1.90 -1.22
C ASP A 47 -3.49 0.54 -0.53
N TYR A 48 -4.11 0.54 0.64
CA TYR A 48 -4.47 -0.69 1.36
C TYR A 48 -5.54 -1.49 0.61
N SER A 49 -6.59 -0.82 0.13
CA SER A 49 -7.63 -1.49 -0.66
C SER A 49 -7.09 -2.06 -1.97
N ALA A 50 -6.19 -1.34 -2.66
CA ALA A 50 -5.52 -1.84 -3.85
C ALA A 50 -4.68 -3.10 -3.56
N ALA A 51 -3.99 -3.13 -2.42
CA ALA A 51 -3.24 -4.30 -1.96
C ALA A 51 -4.16 -5.50 -1.65
N GLU A 52 -5.27 -5.28 -0.95
CA GLU A 52 -6.25 -6.33 -0.66
C GLU A 52 -6.90 -6.87 -1.94
N GLU A 53 -7.25 -5.99 -2.88
CA GLU A 53 -7.84 -6.39 -4.15
C GLU A 53 -6.86 -7.21 -5.00
N ALA A 54 -5.59 -6.82 -5.06
CA ALA A 54 -4.56 -7.60 -5.74
C ALA A 54 -4.42 -9.01 -5.15
N ILE A 55 -4.38 -9.12 -3.81
CA ILE A 55 -4.30 -10.42 -3.11
C ILE A 55 -5.55 -11.27 -3.41
N ARG A 56 -6.74 -10.65 -3.41
CA ARG A 56 -8.01 -11.30 -3.72
C ARG A 56 -8.06 -11.79 -5.16
N PHE A 57 -7.62 -10.98 -6.12
CA PHE A 57 -7.62 -11.29 -7.56
C PHE A 57 -6.70 -12.46 -7.88
N TYR A 58 -5.48 -12.47 -7.34
CA TYR A 58 -4.52 -13.55 -7.56
C TYR A 58 -4.70 -14.75 -6.62
N GLY A 59 -5.57 -14.65 -5.62
CA GLY A 59 -5.90 -15.72 -4.68
C GLY A 59 -4.77 -16.10 -3.72
N HIS A 60 -3.72 -15.28 -3.66
CA HIS A 60 -2.60 -15.46 -2.74
C HIS A 60 -1.84 -14.14 -2.59
N GLY A 61 -1.06 -14.08 -1.51
CA GLY A 61 -0.29 -12.89 -1.14
C GLY A 61 -0.56 -12.52 0.31
N GLN A 62 0.30 -11.69 0.86
CA GLN A 62 0.20 -11.27 2.25
C GLN A 62 0.68 -9.83 2.39
N ILE A 63 -0.12 -8.99 3.04
CA ILE A 63 0.34 -7.69 3.52
C ILE A 63 1.32 -7.93 4.66
N ILE A 64 2.55 -7.46 4.49
CA ILE A 64 3.63 -7.65 5.46
C ILE A 64 4.00 -6.35 6.18
N GLU A 65 3.64 -5.20 5.61
CA GLU A 65 3.79 -3.90 6.27
C GLU A 65 2.69 -2.95 5.80
N HIS A 66 2.06 -2.26 6.74
CA HIS A 66 1.13 -1.15 6.49
C HIS A 66 1.52 -0.03 7.44
N VAL A 67 2.29 0.95 6.95
CA VAL A 67 2.71 2.08 7.79
C VAL A 67 1.57 3.09 7.84
N VAL A 68 0.67 2.91 8.81
CA VAL A 68 -0.23 3.97 9.24
C VAL A 68 0.60 4.98 10.00
N ILE A 69 0.91 6.12 9.39
CA ILE A 69 1.47 7.25 10.12
C ILE A 69 0.37 7.71 11.08
N GLN A 70 0.33 7.17 12.30
CA GLN A 70 -0.38 7.83 13.38
C GLN A 70 0.32 9.18 13.56
N SER A 71 -0.38 10.25 13.22
CA SER A 71 0.01 11.60 13.63
C SER A 71 0.13 11.59 15.15
N SER A 72 1.31 11.30 15.67
CA SER A 72 1.67 11.63 17.03
C SER A 72 1.57 13.15 17.10
N GLU A 73 0.49 13.66 17.69
CA GLU A 73 0.39 15.06 18.07
C GLU A 73 1.73 15.46 18.74
N PRO A 74 2.38 16.55 18.31
CA PRO A 74 3.52 17.05 19.06
C PRO A 74 2.98 17.49 20.42
N THR A 75 3.33 16.76 21.48
CA THR A 75 3.06 17.20 22.86
C THR A 75 3.64 18.61 23.02
N PRO A 76 2.83 19.65 23.28
CA PRO A 76 3.38 20.97 23.46
C PRO A 76 4.11 21.03 24.81
N GLY A 77 5.37 21.47 24.76
CA GLY A 77 6.00 22.14 25.89
C GLY A 77 6.93 21.27 26.73
N SER A 78 8.19 21.22 26.30
CA SER A 78 9.29 21.30 27.24
C SER A 78 9.23 22.65 27.95
N SER A 79 9.07 22.66 29.27
CA SER A 79 9.49 23.80 30.11
C SER A 79 10.32 23.25 31.25
N SER A 80 11.63 23.38 31.08
CA SER A 80 12.59 23.37 32.18
C SER A 80 12.37 24.59 33.06
N GLN A 81 12.24 24.37 34.38
CA GLN A 81 12.89 25.17 35.42
C GLN A 81 12.93 24.39 36.73
#